data_AF-A0A2M7JZX6-F1
#
_entry.id   AF-A0A2M7JZX6-F1
#
_cell.length_a   1.000
_cell.length_b   1.000
_cell.length_c   1.000
_cell.angle_alpha   90.00
_cell.angle_beta   90.00
_cell.angle_gamma   90.00
#
_symmetry.space_group_name_H-M   'P 1'
#
loop_
_entity.id
_entity.type
_entity.pdbx_description
1 polymer ?
#
loop_
_entity_poly.entity_id
_entity_poly.type
_entity_poly.pdbx_seq_one_letter_code
_entity_poly.pdbx_strand_id
1 'polypeptide(L)'
;MRSAIAILSEAQSRVVGTPKEIVSDGLAAYPDAVWQVFGADSTHIRAKGLTAGINTNIIERFQGTVKERTKVMRGLKGMESAKIISEGFSIHYNFLRPHMTLKGKTPATVAGLKLPFKTWIELVDYLWRDGQKP
;
A
#
# COMPACT_ATOMS: atom_id res chain seq x y z
N MET A 1 19.04 -5.52 5.98
CA MET A 1 17.60 -5.81 5.97
C MET A 1 16.94 -4.87 6.97
N ARG A 2 15.93 -4.07 6.58
CA ARG A 2 15.12 -3.33 7.59
C ARG A 2 14.37 -4.36 8.44
N SER A 3 14.33 -4.19 9.75
CA SER A 3 13.58 -5.07 10.65
C SER A 3 12.07 -4.96 10.38
N ALA A 4 11.30 -5.99 10.74
CA ALA A 4 9.84 -5.95 10.64
C ALA A 4 9.24 -4.73 11.37
N ILE A 5 9.84 -4.37 12.52
CA ILE A 5 9.48 -3.17 13.29
C ILE A 5 9.63 -1.91 12.43
N ALA A 6 10.77 -1.70 11.77
CA ALA A 6 11.00 -0.49 10.98
C ALA A 6 9.98 -0.34 9.82
N ILE A 7 9.59 -1.46 9.19
CA ILE A 7 8.57 -1.45 8.13
C ILE A 7 7.19 -1.13 8.72
N LEU A 8 6.83 -1.73 9.84
CA LEU A 8 5.55 -1.51 10.48
C LEU A 8 5.43 -0.09 11.07
N SER A 9 6.51 0.48 11.61
CA SER A 9 6.53 1.88 12.06
C SER A 9 6.32 2.85 10.88
N GLU A 10 6.91 2.57 9.73
CA GLU A 10 6.65 3.34 8.50
C GLU A 10 5.20 3.16 8.02
N ALA A 11 4.61 1.98 8.18
CA ALA A 11 3.19 1.76 7.87
C ALA A 11 2.27 2.51 8.84
N GLN A 12 2.61 2.55 10.13
CA GLN A 12 1.86 3.25 11.17
C GLN A 12 1.76 4.75 10.89
N SER A 13 2.81 5.38 10.37
CA SER A 13 2.78 6.81 10.04
C SER A 13 1.90 7.15 8.82
N ARG A 14 1.50 6.14 8.04
CA ARG A 14 0.72 6.29 6.80
C ARG A 14 -0.73 5.83 6.93
N VAL A 15 -1.05 5.03 7.93
CA VAL A 15 -2.42 4.55 8.16
C VAL A 15 -3.24 5.61 8.91
N VAL A 16 -4.53 5.69 8.59
CA VAL A 16 -5.47 6.52 9.35
C VAL A 16 -6.02 5.69 10.50
N GLY A 17 -5.66 6.07 11.73
CA GLY A 17 -6.04 5.34 12.95
C GLY A 17 -5.25 4.03 13.16
N THR A 18 -5.65 3.25 14.18
CA THR A 18 -4.98 1.99 14.52
C THR A 18 -5.74 0.80 13.92
N PRO A 19 -5.11 -0.04 13.08
CA PRO A 19 -5.76 -1.23 12.52
C PRO A 19 -6.04 -2.26 13.61
N LYS A 20 -7.26 -2.77 13.72
CA LYS A 20 -7.60 -3.79 14.74
C LYS A 20 -6.95 -5.15 14.47
N GLU A 21 -6.74 -5.46 13.19
CA GLU A 21 -6.25 -6.75 12.73
C GLU A 21 -5.16 -6.54 11.69
N ILE A 22 -4.01 -7.21 11.86
CA ILE A 22 -2.91 -7.21 10.91
C ILE A 22 -2.67 -8.64 10.45
N VAL A 23 -2.88 -8.89 9.16
CA VAL A 23 -2.75 -10.21 8.57
C VAL A 23 -1.41 -10.33 7.85
N SER A 24 -0.64 -11.37 8.15
CA SER A 24 0.59 -11.70 7.41
C SER A 24 0.78 -13.21 7.26
N ASP A 25 1.89 -13.58 6.61
CA ASP A 25 2.40 -14.94 6.64
C ASP A 25 2.85 -15.36 8.06
N GLY A 26 3.38 -16.58 8.17
CA GLY A 26 3.81 -17.17 9.43
C GLY A 26 5.21 -16.80 9.92
N LEU A 27 5.85 -15.74 9.43
CA LEU A 27 7.18 -15.35 9.90
C LEU A 27 7.13 -14.95 11.39
N ALA A 28 7.99 -15.58 12.19
CA ALA A 28 8.01 -15.45 13.66
C ALA A 28 8.30 -14.04 14.18
N ALA A 29 8.87 -13.15 13.36
CA ALA A 29 9.17 -11.78 13.75
C ALA A 29 7.94 -10.84 13.76
N TYR A 30 6.84 -11.21 13.10
CA TYR A 30 5.68 -10.32 12.98
C TYR A 30 4.87 -10.13 14.27
N PRO A 31 4.58 -11.17 15.08
CA PRO A 31 3.85 -10.99 16.34
C PRO A 31 4.51 -9.94 17.25
N ASP A 32 5.81 -10.07 17.48
CA ASP A 32 6.57 -9.14 18.32
C ASP A 32 6.61 -7.73 17.72
N ALA A 33 6.80 -7.63 16.40
CA ALA A 33 6.85 -6.33 15.72
C ALA A 33 5.48 -5.63 15.70
N VAL A 34 4.39 -6.36 15.51
CA VAL A 34 3.02 -5.82 15.58
C VAL A 34 2.73 -5.32 16.99
N TRP A 35 3.06 -6.10 18.02
CA TRP A 35 2.90 -5.69 19.42
C TRP A 35 3.71 -4.43 19.73
N GLN A 36 4.97 -4.35 19.31
CA GLN A 36 5.82 -3.19 19.59
C GLN A 36 5.35 -1.91 18.89
N VAL A 37 4.81 -2.02 17.67
CA VAL A 37 4.41 -0.84 16.90
C VAL A 37 2.98 -0.40 17.22
N PHE A 38 2.04 -1.35 17.27
CA PHE A 38 0.60 -1.03 17.39
C PHE A 38 0.00 -1.37 18.76
N GLY A 39 0.75 -2.05 19.64
CA GLY A 39 0.31 -2.35 20.99
C GLY A 39 -0.89 -3.30 21.08
N ALA A 40 -1.61 -3.22 22.19
CA ALA A 40 -2.76 -4.07 22.49
C ALA A 40 -4.00 -3.78 21.62
N ASP A 41 -4.01 -2.66 20.89
CA ASP A 41 -5.10 -2.25 20.01
C ASP A 41 -5.14 -3.03 18.69
N SER A 42 -4.07 -3.78 18.37
CA SER A 42 -3.94 -4.58 17.16
C SER A 42 -3.65 -6.04 17.47
N THR A 43 -4.40 -6.94 16.82
CA THR A 43 -4.14 -8.37 16.85
C THR A 43 -3.43 -8.81 15.58
N HIS A 44 -2.31 -9.53 15.73
CA HIS A 44 -1.67 -10.21 14.61
C HIS A 44 -2.41 -11.50 14.27
N ILE A 45 -2.76 -11.66 13.00
CA ILE A 45 -3.43 -12.86 12.48
C ILE A 45 -2.53 -13.50 11.43
N ARG A 46 -2.12 -14.74 11.70
CA ARG A 46 -1.43 -15.58 10.72
C ARG A 46 -2.43 -16.14 9.72
N ALA A 47 -2.25 -15.84 8.43
CA ALA A 47 -3.05 -16.43 7.36
C ALA A 47 -2.86 -17.95 7.31
N LYS A 48 -3.97 -18.72 7.33
CA LYS A 48 -3.97 -20.19 7.29
C LYS A 48 -4.24 -20.69 5.87
N GLY A 49 -3.32 -20.45 4.94
CA GLY A 49 -3.40 -20.95 3.55
C GLY A 49 -4.47 -20.27 2.67
N LEU A 50 -4.50 -20.62 1.38
CA LEU A 50 -5.32 -19.95 0.36
C LEU A 50 -6.84 -20.08 0.55
N THR A 51 -7.30 -21.15 1.20
CA THR A 51 -8.74 -21.48 1.37
C THR A 51 -9.33 -21.03 2.70
N ALA A 52 -8.54 -20.47 3.62
CA ALA A 52 -9.07 -19.92 4.85
C ALA A 52 -9.78 -18.58 4.63
N GLY A 53 -10.77 -18.28 5.48
CA GLY A 53 -11.49 -17.00 5.46
C GLY A 53 -10.60 -15.77 5.63
N ILE A 54 -9.41 -15.93 6.22
CA ILE A 54 -8.35 -14.93 6.29
C ILE A 54 -7.13 -15.44 5.50
N ASN A 55 -6.84 -14.80 4.37
CA ASN A 55 -5.78 -15.21 3.45
C ASN A 55 -4.95 -14.00 2.95
N THR A 56 -3.83 -14.29 2.30
CA THR A 56 -2.88 -13.32 1.75
C THR A 56 -3.18 -12.92 0.30
N ASN A 57 -4.33 -13.33 -0.26
CA ASN A 57 -4.61 -13.17 -1.69
C ASN A 57 -4.60 -11.70 -2.15
N ILE A 58 -5.05 -10.77 -1.29
CA ILE A 58 -5.07 -9.34 -1.61
C ILE A 58 -3.64 -8.82 -1.78
N ILE A 59 -2.74 -9.11 -0.82
CA ILE A 59 -1.36 -8.63 -0.88
C ILE A 59 -0.58 -9.36 -1.99
N GLU A 60 -0.86 -10.63 -2.24
CA GLU A 60 -0.27 -11.39 -3.35
C GLU A 60 -0.67 -10.81 -4.70
N ARG A 61 -1.94 -10.43 -4.88
CA ARG A 61 -2.40 -9.78 -6.12
C ARG A 61 -1.78 -8.41 -6.33
N PHE A 62 -1.61 -7.64 -5.25
CA PHE A 62 -0.87 -6.38 -5.29
C PHE A 62 0.59 -6.62 -5.72
N GLN A 63 1.29 -7.56 -5.08
CA GLN A 63 2.67 -7.90 -5.40
C GLN A 63 2.83 -8.42 -6.84
N GLY A 64 1.87 -9.20 -7.34
CA GLY A 64 1.82 -9.62 -8.75
C GLY A 64 1.75 -8.43 -9.70
N THR A 65 0.89 -7.46 -9.42
CA THR A 65 0.77 -6.22 -10.21
C THR A 65 2.08 -5.42 -10.22
N VAL A 66 2.75 -5.32 -9.06
CA VAL A 66 4.06 -4.66 -8.97
C VAL A 66 5.08 -5.40 -9.83
N LYS A 67 5.19 -6.74 -9.69
CA LYS A 67 6.15 -7.57 -10.42
C LYS A 67 5.95 -7.48 -11.93
N GLU A 68 4.71 -7.54 -12.41
CA GLU A 68 4.39 -7.42 -13.83
C GLU A 68 4.86 -6.07 -14.39
N ARG A 69 4.64 -4.99 -13.64
CA ARG A 69 5.06 -3.65 -14.04
C ARG A 69 6.58 -3.50 -14.00
N THR A 70 7.25 -3.94 -12.95
CA THR A 70 8.71 -3.80 -12.82
C THR A 70 9.47 -4.72 -13.78
N LYS A 71 8.90 -5.87 -14.16
CA LYS A 71 9.52 -6.80 -15.12
C LYS A 71 9.75 -6.19 -16.49
N VAL A 72 8.81 -5.37 -16.97
CA VAL A 72 8.86 -4.78 -18.32
C VAL A 72 9.47 -3.37 -18.33
N MET A 73 9.47 -2.68 -17.18
CA MET A 73 9.95 -1.31 -17.10
C MET A 73 11.47 -1.20 -17.20
N ARG A 74 11.93 -0.19 -17.94
CA ARG A 74 13.31 0.28 -17.94
C ARG A 74 13.46 1.40 -16.90
N GLY A 75 14.70 1.72 -16.50
CA GLY A 75 14.97 2.86 -15.60
C GLY A 75 14.99 2.53 -14.10
N LEU A 76 14.86 1.26 -13.70
CA LEU A 76 15.01 0.80 -12.30
C LEU A 76 16.48 0.57 -11.89
N LYS A 77 17.45 1.16 -12.61
CA LYS A 77 18.89 0.89 -12.42
C LYS A 77 19.51 1.71 -11.27
N GLY A 78 18.88 2.79 -10.84
CA GLY A 78 19.34 3.65 -9.75
C GLY A 78 18.35 3.68 -8.59
N MET A 79 18.84 3.94 -7.38
CA MET A 79 18.01 4.01 -6.18
C MET A 79 17.00 5.17 -6.26
N GLU A 80 17.44 6.33 -6.75
CA GLU A 80 16.59 7.51 -6.93
C GLU A 80 15.47 7.24 -7.94
N SER A 81 15.81 6.71 -9.11
CA SER A 81 14.83 6.40 -10.13
C SER A 81 13.87 5.29 -9.69
N ALA A 82 14.35 4.27 -8.97
CA ALA A 82 13.51 3.24 -8.38
C ALA A 82 12.55 3.80 -7.33
N LYS A 83 12.99 4.76 -6.51
CA LYS A 83 12.15 5.46 -5.54
C LYS A 83 11.03 6.23 -6.24
N ILE A 84 11.37 7.10 -7.20
CA ILE A 84 10.40 7.91 -7.96
C ILE A 84 9.37 7.02 -8.65
N ILE A 85 9.80 5.93 -9.29
CA ILE A 85 8.90 4.99 -9.97
C ILE A 85 7.98 4.29 -8.97
N SER A 86 8.49 3.90 -7.79
CA SER A 86 7.71 3.21 -6.76
C SER A 86 6.68 4.13 -6.10
N GLU A 87 7.03 5.39 -5.86
CA GLU A 87 6.13 6.42 -5.34
C GLU A 87 5.05 6.75 -6.36
N GLY A 88 5.43 6.98 -7.62
CA GLY A 88 4.48 7.20 -8.72
C GLY A 88 3.54 6.01 -8.95
N PHE A 89 4.04 4.78 -8.79
CA PHE A 89 3.20 3.58 -8.80
C PHE A 89 2.17 3.59 -7.68
N SER A 90 2.61 3.91 -6.45
CA SER A 90 1.73 3.94 -5.28
C SER A 90 0.61 4.97 -5.43
N ILE A 91 0.95 6.16 -5.95
CA ILE A 91 -0.03 7.21 -6.27
C ILE A 91 -1.03 6.70 -7.31
N HIS A 92 -0.53 6.16 -8.42
CA HIS A 92 -1.38 5.64 -9.48
C HIS A 92 -2.33 4.54 -8.97
N TYR A 93 -1.81 3.57 -8.22
CA TYR A 93 -2.56 2.42 -7.74
C TYR A 93 -3.69 2.82 -6.77
N ASN A 94 -3.40 3.74 -5.84
CA ASN A 94 -4.33 4.13 -4.79
C ASN A 94 -5.34 5.20 -5.23
N PHE A 95 -4.96 6.12 -6.11
CA PHE A 95 -5.74 7.31 -6.39
C PHE A 95 -6.29 7.39 -7.82
N LEU A 96 -5.65 6.75 -8.81
CA LEU A 96 -6.02 6.93 -10.23
C LEU A 96 -6.51 5.63 -10.89
N ARG A 97 -6.08 4.47 -10.42
CA ARG A 97 -6.41 3.17 -11.03
C ARG A 97 -7.73 2.62 -10.48
N PRO A 98 -8.77 2.43 -11.31
CA PRO A 98 -9.96 1.70 -10.90
C PRO A 98 -9.65 0.19 -10.79
N HIS A 99 -10.25 -0.48 -9.80
CA HIS A 99 -10.07 -1.92 -9.58
C HIS A 99 -11.40 -2.65 -9.74
N MET A 100 -11.39 -3.76 -10.50
CA MET A 100 -12.59 -4.58 -10.71
C MET A 100 -13.14 -5.15 -9.41
N THR A 101 -12.26 -5.60 -8.50
CA THR A 101 -12.64 -6.09 -7.17
C THR A 101 -13.28 -5.02 -6.28
N LEU A 102 -13.07 -3.74 -6.62
CA LEU A 102 -13.65 -2.59 -5.94
C LEU A 102 -14.78 -1.94 -6.76
N LYS A 103 -15.44 -2.71 -7.64
CA LYS A 103 -16.55 -2.23 -8.50
C LYS A 103 -16.17 -0.99 -9.33
N GLY A 104 -14.94 -0.95 -9.85
CA GLY A 104 -14.42 0.16 -10.65
C GLY A 104 -13.99 1.39 -9.85
N LYS A 105 -13.93 1.32 -8.52
CA LYS A 105 -13.44 2.41 -7.66
C LYS A 105 -11.93 2.29 -7.40
N THR A 106 -11.33 3.39 -6.96
CA THR A 106 -9.95 3.43 -6.47
C THR A 106 -9.91 3.08 -4.98
N PRO A 107 -8.79 2.54 -4.46
CA PRO A 107 -8.64 2.24 -3.02
C PRO A 107 -8.90 3.46 -2.15
N ALA A 108 -8.41 4.64 -2.54
CA ALA A 108 -8.64 5.89 -1.84
C ALA A 108 -10.14 6.24 -1.76
N THR A 109 -10.90 6.07 -2.85
CA THR A 109 -12.35 6.32 -2.85
C THR A 109 -13.09 5.33 -1.94
N VAL A 110 -12.68 4.06 -1.94
CA VAL A 110 -13.27 3.04 -1.04
C VAL A 110 -12.94 3.33 0.43
N ALA A 111 -11.76 3.89 0.70
CA ALA A 111 -11.38 4.39 2.01
C ALA A 111 -12.13 5.68 2.45
N GLY A 112 -13.05 6.18 1.63
CA GLY A 112 -13.90 7.33 1.95
C GLY A 112 -13.36 8.68 1.49
N LEU A 113 -12.23 8.73 0.79
CA LEU A 113 -11.70 9.98 0.24
C LEU A 113 -12.52 10.44 -0.97
N LYS A 114 -12.83 11.73 -1.01
CA LYS A 114 -13.42 12.39 -2.18
C LYS A 114 -12.29 12.96 -3.03
N LEU A 115 -12.02 12.31 -4.15
CA LEU A 115 -10.94 12.73 -5.06
C LEU A 115 -11.47 13.75 -6.07
N PRO A 116 -10.89 14.97 -6.15
CA PRO A 116 -11.28 15.98 -7.13
C PRO A 116 -10.69 15.73 -8.52
N PHE A 117 -9.94 14.64 -8.70
CA PHE A 117 -9.25 14.25 -9.91
C PHE A 117 -9.44 12.75 -10.20
N LYS A 118 -9.26 12.38 -11.46
CA LYS A 118 -9.31 11.01 -11.99
C LYS A 118 -8.13 10.70 -12.89
N THR A 119 -7.48 11.73 -13.45
CA THR A 119 -6.31 11.58 -14.32
C THR A 119 -5.05 12.16 -13.70
N TRP A 120 -3.88 11.80 -14.26
CA TRP A 120 -2.61 12.39 -13.85
C TRP A 120 -2.56 13.90 -14.07
N ILE A 121 -3.11 14.38 -15.18
CA ILE A 121 -3.14 15.81 -15.51
C ILE A 121 -3.96 16.54 -14.46
N GLU A 122 -5.16 16.05 -14.15
CA GLU A 122 -6.02 16.65 -13.12
C GLU A 122 -5.40 16.63 -11.72
N LEU A 123 -4.71 15.53 -11.36
CA LEU A 123 -3.98 15.44 -10.09
C LEU A 123 -2.89 16.52 -10.01
N VAL A 124 -2.10 16.65 -11.07
CA VAL A 124 -0.98 17.58 -11.13
C VAL A 124 -1.49 19.03 -11.14
N ASP A 125 -2.55 19.33 -11.90
CA ASP A 125 -3.23 20.63 -11.89
C ASP A 125 -3.80 20.97 -10.51
N TYR A 126 -4.38 19.99 -9.82
CA TYR A 126 -4.89 20.14 -8.47
C TYR A 126 -3.79 20.51 -7.47
N LEU A 127 -2.66 19.79 -7.49
CA LEU A 127 -1.51 20.09 -6.62
C LEU A 127 -0.91 21.48 -6.91
N TRP A 128 -0.83 21.87 -8.19
CA TRP A 128 -0.35 23.19 -8.57
C TRP A 128 -1.26 24.33 -8.09
N ARG A 129 -2.58 24.12 -8.07
CA ARG A 129 -3.56 25.12 -7.61
C ARG A 129 -3.57 25.27 -6.09
N ASP A 130 -3.40 24.18 -5.35
CA ASP A 130 -3.39 24.20 -3.88
C ASP A 130 -2.04 24.65 -3.28
N GLY A 131 -1.09 25.11 -4.12
CA GLY A 131 0.22 25.58 -3.68
C GLY A 131 1.14 24.47 -3.16
N GLN A 132 0.73 23.21 -3.28
CA GLN A 132 1.51 22.03 -2.94
C GLN A 132 2.47 21.74 -4.11
N LYS A 133 3.61 22.44 -4.13
CA LYS A 133 4.68 22.13 -5.10
C LYS A 133 5.21 20.71 -4.81
N PRO A 134 5.24 19.81 -5.80
CA PRO A 134 5.86 18.50 -5.66
C PRO A 134 7.38 18.60 -5.43
#